data_AF-B5XGB2-F1
#
_entry.id   AF-B5XGB2-F1
#
_cell.length_a   1.000
_cell.length_b   1.000
_cell.length_c   1.000
_cell.angle_alpha   90.00
_cell.angle_beta   90.00
_cell.angle_gamma   90.00
#
_symmetry.space_group_name_H-M   'P 1'
#
loop_
_entity.id
_entity.type
_entity.pdbx_description
1 polymer ?
#
loop_
_entity_poly.entity_id
_entity_poly.type
_entity_poly.pdbx_seq_one_letter_code
_entity_poly.pdbx_strand_id
1 'polypeptide(L)' 'MSAELDLSPPEVPEPTLLESLLRYGLFLGAIFQLICILAVIIPTSKGHEQV' A
#
# COMPACT_ATOMS: atom_id res chain seq x y z
N MET A 1 26.59 -38.45 -24.14
CA MET A 1 25.20 -38.15 -23.71
C MET A 1 25.26 -37.79 -22.23
N SER A 2 24.38 -36.90 -21.76
CA SER A 2 24.38 -36.26 -20.42
C SER A 2 25.23 -34.99 -20.30
N ALA A 3 24.88 -34.00 -21.13
CA ALA A 3 25.04 -32.58 -20.84
C ALA A 3 23.64 -31.94 -20.70
N GLU A 4 22.76 -32.64 -19.99
CA GLU A 4 21.48 -32.12 -19.50
C GLU A 4 21.78 -31.23 -18.30
N LEU A 5 22.16 -30.01 -18.64
CA LEU A 5 22.22 -28.89 -17.74
C LEU A 5 20.77 -28.59 -17.31
N ASP A 6 20.33 -29.27 -16.25
CA ASP A 6 19.12 -28.98 -15.48
C ASP A 6 19.29 -27.61 -14.78
N LEU A 7 19.30 -26.56 -15.59
CA LEU A 7 19.04 -25.19 -15.17
C LEU A 7 17.52 -25.04 -15.12
N SER A 8 16.88 -25.77 -14.20
CA SER A 8 15.57 -25.36 -13.71
C SER A 8 15.72 -23.89 -13.30
N PRO A 9 15.06 -22.93 -14.00
CA PRO A 9 15.28 -21.51 -13.77
C PRO A 9 14.98 -21.21 -12.30
N PRO A 10 15.80 -20.33 -11.68
CA PRO A 10 15.84 -20.15 -10.24
C PRO A 10 14.44 -19.95 -9.70
N GLU A 11 14.13 -20.63 -8.58
CA GLU A 11 12.99 -20.38 -7.70
C GLU A 11 12.64 -18.90 -7.81
N VAL A 12 11.55 -18.60 -8.53
CA VAL A 12 11.05 -17.25 -8.66
C VAL A 12 10.91 -16.81 -7.20
N PRO A 13 11.69 -15.83 -6.71
CA PRO A 13 11.44 -15.31 -5.38
C PRO A 13 9.96 -14.99 -5.40
N GLU A 14 9.20 -15.39 -4.41
CA GLU A 14 7.82 -14.96 -4.31
C GLU A 14 7.86 -13.56 -3.67
N PRO A 15 7.95 -12.42 -4.41
CA PRO A 15 7.83 -11.10 -3.81
C PRO A 15 6.35 -10.80 -3.53
N THR A 16 5.58 -11.77 -3.06
CA THR A 16 4.13 -11.62 -2.92
C THR A 16 3.80 -10.83 -1.64
N LEU A 17 4.71 -10.82 -0.66
CA LEU A 17 4.52 -10.05 0.57
C LEU A 17 4.83 -8.57 0.39
N LEU A 18 5.95 -8.19 -0.23
CA LEU A 18 6.30 -6.78 -0.45
C LEU A 18 5.30 -6.09 -1.39
N GLU A 19 4.85 -6.77 -2.45
CA GLU A 19 3.82 -6.20 -3.34
C GLU A 19 2.49 -6.02 -2.60
N SER A 20 2.07 -7.01 -1.81
CA SER A 20 0.85 -6.93 -1.01
C SER A 20 0.93 -5.84 0.07
N LEU A 21 2.06 -5.74 0.79
CA LEU A 21 2.32 -4.67 1.77
C LEU A 21 2.36 -3.29 1.11
N LEU A 22 2.95 -3.18 -0.09
CA LEU A 22 3.02 -1.92 -0.82
C LEU A 22 1.62 -1.48 -1.28
N ARG A 23 0.81 -2.41 -1.80
CA ARG A 23 -0.59 -2.16 -2.18
C ARG A 23 -1.47 -1.82 -0.98
N TYR A 24 -1.44 -2.65 0.06
CA TYR A 24 -2.24 -2.43 1.27
C TYR A 24 -1.78 -1.18 2.03
N GLY A 25 -0.47 -0.94 2.12
CA GLY A 25 0.10 0.24 2.75
C GLY A 25 -0.24 1.53 2.02
N LEU A 26 -0.13 1.52 0.68
CA LEU A 26 -0.53 2.67 -0.14
C LEU A 26 -2.04 2.93 -0.04
N PHE A 27 -2.85 1.87 -0.06
CA PHE A 27 -4.29 1.97 0.11
C PHE A 27 -4.66 2.51 1.51
N LEU A 28 -4.00 2.02 2.56
CA LEU A 28 -4.20 2.48 3.93
C LEU A 28 -3.80 3.96 4.08
N GLY A 29 -2.70 4.37 3.46
CA GLY A 29 -2.28 5.78 3.41
C GLY A 29 -3.28 6.68 2.67
N ALA A 30 -3.82 6.23 1.53
CA ALA A 30 -4.84 6.96 0.79
C ALA A 30 -6.14 7.11 1.58
N ILE A 31 -6.61 6.04 2.23
CA ILE A 31 -7.78 6.07 3.13
C ILE A 31 -7.53 7.06 4.27
N PHE A 32 -6.37 7.01 4.90
CA PHE A 32 -6.00 7.92 5.99
C PHE A 32 -5.96 9.37 5.52
N GLN A 33 -5.42 9.64 4.33
CA GLN A 33 -5.39 10.98 3.76
C GLN A 33 -6.81 11.51 3.50
N LEU A 34 -7.70 10.68 2.94
CA LEU A 34 -9.10 11.05 2.73
C LEU A 34 -9.81 11.36 4.05
N ILE A 35 -9.61 10.52 5.08
CA ILE A 35 -10.15 10.75 6.42
C ILE A 35 -9.56 12.04 7.02
N CYS A 36 -8.26 12.28 6.87
CA CYS A 36 -7.58 13.47 7.38
C CYS A 36 -8.10 14.75 6.72
N ILE A 37 -8.26 14.76 5.38
CA ILE A 37 -8.85 15.88 4.64
C ILE A 37 -10.29 16.11 5.08
N LEU A 38 -11.09 15.05 5.20
CA LEU A 38 -12.48 15.14 5.67
C LEU A 38 -12.54 15.69 7.10
N ALA A 39 -11.63 15.26 7.96
CA ALA A 39 -11.49 15.74 9.32
C ALA A 39 -10.84 17.13 9.43
N VAL A 40 -10.38 17.75 8.35
CA VAL A 40 -10.01 19.17 8.34
C VAL A 40 -11.17 20.00 7.81
N ILE A 41 -11.81 19.53 6.73
CA ILE A 41 -12.93 20.22 6.07
C ILE A 41 -14.20 20.22 6.94
N ILE A 42 -14.51 19.12 7.63
CA ILE A 42 -15.70 19.05 8.50
C ILE A 42 -15.57 19.96 9.74
N PRO A 43 -14.51 19.91 10.57
CA PRO A 43 -14.42 20.80 11.72
C PRO A 43 -14.13 22.25 11.32
N THR A 44 -13.46 22.56 10.20
CA THR A 44 -13.41 23.95 9.73
C THR A 44 -14.81 24.45 9.31
N SER A 45 -15.67 23.57 8.80
CA SER A 45 -17.06 23.93 8.46
C SER A 45 -18.01 23.95 9.67
N LYS A 46 -17.65 23.30 10.79
CA LYS A 46 -18.40 23.29 12.06
C LYS A 46 -17.71 24.08 13.17
N GLY A 47 -16.69 24.86 12.81
CA GLY A 47 -15.79 25.56 13.73
C GLY A 47 -15.79 27.07 13.55
N HIS A 48 -16.78 27.65 12.85
CA HIS A 48 -17.03 29.09 12.92
C HIS A 48 -17.77 29.50 14.21
N GLU A 49 -17.56 28.76 15.30
CA GLU A 49 -17.91 29.14 16.66
C GLU A 49 -17.11 28.29 17.66
N GLN A 50 -15.79 28.43 17.69
CA GLN A 50 -15.02 28.18 18.91
C GLN A 50 -14.03 29.32 19.10
N VAL A 51 -14.52 30.31 19.85
CA VAL A 51 -13.88 31.46 20.54
C VAL A 51 -13.15 32.53 19.72
#